data_AF-A0A2E4G3C4-F1
#
_entry.id   AF-A0A2E4G3C4-F1
#
_cell.length_a   1.000
_cell.length_b   1.000
_cell.length_c   1.000
_cell.angle_alpha   90.00
_cell.angle_beta   90.00
_cell.angle_gamma   90.00
#
_symmetry.space_group_name_H-M   'P 1'
#
loop_
_entity.id
_entity.type
_entity.pdbx_description
1 polymer ?
#
loop_
_entity_poly.entity_id
_entity_poly.type
_entity_poly.pdbx_seq_one_letter_code
_entity_poly.pdbx_strand_id
1 'polypeptide(L)'
;MLRIFCYFALLTLFSCSDETQINHVSGVVFKNCFTPLANEQILLKAKLAQSITSPDILAGATTDANGNFDFTYELNKNKNGLGNIQLVSQNGFLTLFENLSLNKDQNLTLYLENTATINVELAGQRNFNTTDTLLYSTNYSQKNYSTIQAINGTLQNVNASLPNTNGSYVDAIFFYGIGLADFNKAKEASTIKDSVYQNISIALGGCFRTDSLVLTID
;
A
#
# COMPACT_ATOMS: atom_id res chain seq x y z
N MET A 1 -57.85 1.19 -40.24
CA MET A 1 -57.82 1.36 -38.77
C MET A 1 -56.41 1.01 -38.27
N LEU A 2 -55.48 1.95 -38.44
CA LEU A 2 -54.03 1.77 -38.29
C LEU A 2 -53.49 2.67 -37.15
N ARG A 3 -54.23 2.77 -36.04
CA ARG A 3 -53.90 3.71 -34.95
C ARG A 3 -53.96 3.15 -33.53
N ILE A 4 -54.34 1.88 -33.35
CA ILE A 4 -54.46 1.27 -32.01
C ILE A 4 -53.24 0.40 -31.65
N PHE A 5 -52.41 0.01 -32.63
CA PHE A 5 -51.23 -0.83 -32.37
C PHE A 5 -49.98 -0.07 -31.89
N CYS A 6 -49.95 1.28 -31.96
CA CYS A 6 -48.80 2.06 -31.47
C CYS A 6 -48.80 2.31 -29.96
N TYR A 7 -49.91 2.10 -29.25
CA TYR A 7 -49.99 2.43 -27.82
C TYR A 7 -49.45 1.31 -26.90
N PHE A 8 -49.38 0.07 -27.38
CA PHE A 8 -48.86 -1.06 -26.58
C PHE A 8 -47.34 -1.27 -26.70
N ALA A 9 -46.69 -0.66 -27.69
CA ALA A 9 -45.24 -0.74 -27.88
C ALA A 9 -44.45 0.30 -27.05
N LEU A 10 -45.12 1.28 -26.44
CA LEU A 10 -44.47 2.35 -25.68
C LEU A 10 -44.34 2.08 -24.17
N LEU A 11 -44.96 1.00 -23.66
CA LEU A 11 -45.02 0.69 -22.22
C LEU A 11 -43.93 -0.28 -21.73
N THR A 12 -43.07 -0.79 -22.60
CA THR A 12 -42.05 -1.80 -22.23
C THR A 12 -40.61 -1.26 -22.15
N LEU A 13 -40.37 0.05 -22.35
CA LEU A 13 -39.02 0.60 -22.38
C LEU A 13 -38.53 1.26 -21.07
N PHE A 14 -39.32 1.22 -20.00
CA PHE A 14 -38.86 1.63 -18.67
C PHE A 14 -38.92 0.46 -17.69
N SER A 15 -38.16 -0.59 -17.99
CA SER A 15 -37.63 -1.41 -16.90
C SER A 15 -36.71 -0.50 -16.09
N CYS A 16 -37.15 -0.05 -14.91
CA CYS A 16 -36.25 0.48 -13.89
C CYS A 16 -35.23 -0.61 -13.60
N SER A 17 -34.07 -0.58 -14.25
CA SER A 17 -32.92 -1.33 -13.77
C SER A 17 -32.51 -0.69 -12.45
N ASP A 18 -32.25 -1.50 -11.42
CA ASP A 18 -31.79 -0.97 -10.15
C ASP A 18 -30.55 -0.09 -10.40
N GLU A 19 -30.71 1.21 -10.16
CA GLU A 19 -29.65 2.20 -10.35
C GLU A 19 -28.52 2.00 -9.33
N THR A 20 -28.80 1.28 -8.24
CA THR A 20 -27.89 1.00 -7.14
C THR A 20 -27.36 -0.44 -7.18
N GLN A 21 -26.18 -0.60 -6.59
CA GLN A 21 -25.49 -1.88 -6.41
C GLN A 21 -25.01 -1.95 -4.97
N ILE A 22 -25.30 -3.08 -4.32
CA ILE A 22 -24.73 -3.43 -3.02
C ILE A 22 -23.40 -4.12 -3.28
N ASN A 23 -22.36 -3.68 -2.58
CA ASN A 23 -21.03 -4.27 -2.63
C ASN A 23 -20.58 -4.62 -1.22
N HIS A 24 -19.72 -5.63 -1.15
CA HIS A 24 -19.18 -6.17 0.08
C HIS A 24 -17.72 -5.76 0.27
N VAL A 25 -17.35 -5.35 1.47
CA VAL A 25 -15.95 -5.15 1.86
C VAL A 25 -15.71 -5.98 3.10
N SER A 26 -14.76 -6.90 2.98
CA SER A 26 -14.32 -7.75 4.07
C SER A 26 -12.81 -7.83 4.12
N GLY A 27 -12.31 -8.41 5.20
CA GLY A 27 -10.89 -8.64 5.34
C GLY A 27 -10.47 -8.89 6.77
N VAL A 28 -9.16 -8.82 6.97
CA VAL A 28 -8.53 -8.91 8.28
C VAL A 28 -7.58 -7.73 8.46
N VAL A 29 -7.55 -7.18 9.68
CA VAL A 29 -6.61 -6.14 10.09
C VAL A 29 -5.67 -6.70 11.15
N PHE A 30 -4.38 -6.45 10.97
CA PHE A 30 -3.35 -6.76 11.94
C PHE A 30 -2.70 -5.49 12.47
N LYS A 31 -2.26 -5.52 13.73
CA LYS A 31 -1.42 -4.48 14.32
C LYS A 31 -0.04 -4.46 13.67
N ASN A 32 0.53 -5.64 13.45
CA ASN A 32 1.84 -5.87 12.83
C ASN A 32 1.77 -7.16 12.01
N CYS A 33 2.88 -7.74 11.58
CA CYS A 33 2.87 -8.90 10.70
C CYS A 33 2.26 -10.19 11.31
N PHE A 34 1.99 -10.22 12.62
CA PHE A 34 1.60 -11.45 13.32
C PHE A 34 0.41 -11.28 14.28
N THR A 35 0.10 -10.05 14.69
CA THR A 35 -0.87 -9.80 15.76
C THR A 35 -2.16 -9.23 15.18
N PRO A 36 -3.29 -9.94 15.25
CA PRO A 36 -4.58 -9.41 14.82
C PRO A 36 -4.96 -8.15 15.60
N LEU A 37 -5.65 -7.22 14.94
CA LEU A 37 -6.14 -5.99 15.54
C LEU A 37 -7.64 -6.15 15.88
N ALA A 38 -7.92 -6.58 17.11
CA ALA A 38 -9.27 -6.90 17.58
C ALA A 38 -9.98 -5.72 18.25
N ASN A 39 -11.32 -5.72 18.17
CA ASN A 39 -12.21 -4.74 18.81
C ASN A 39 -11.98 -3.28 18.39
N GLU A 40 -11.56 -3.07 17.14
CA GLU A 40 -11.33 -1.74 16.59
C GLU A 40 -12.34 -1.40 15.50
N GLN A 41 -12.73 -0.13 15.40
CA GLN A 41 -13.70 0.30 14.41
C GLN A 41 -13.02 0.66 13.08
N ILE A 42 -13.48 0.02 12.01
CA ILE A 42 -13.03 0.23 10.62
C ILE A 42 -14.15 0.90 9.83
N LEU A 43 -13.80 1.92 9.05
CA LEU A 43 -14.74 2.69 8.23
C LEU A 43 -14.27 2.72 6.77
N LEU A 44 -15.24 2.68 5.85
CA LEU A 44 -15.05 3.07 4.46
C LEU A 44 -15.47 4.52 4.28
N LYS A 45 -14.51 5.41 4.03
CA LYS A 45 -14.78 6.81 3.65
C LYS A 45 -14.54 7.03 2.18
N ALA A 46 -15.50 7.61 1.47
CA ALA A 46 -15.39 7.85 0.04
C ALA A 46 -15.39 9.33 -0.31
N LYS A 47 -14.59 9.68 -1.32
CA LYS A 47 -14.72 10.96 -2.02
C LYS A 47 -15.45 10.70 -3.34
N LEU A 48 -16.76 10.91 -3.32
CA LEU A 48 -17.59 10.78 -4.51
C LEU A 48 -17.47 12.04 -5.37
N ALA A 49 -17.56 11.89 -6.70
CA ALA A 49 -17.34 12.98 -7.67
C ALA A 49 -18.25 14.22 -7.50
N GLN A 50 -19.30 14.15 -6.67
CA GLN A 50 -20.23 15.25 -6.39
C GLN A 50 -20.15 15.75 -4.93
N SER A 51 -19.26 15.21 -4.10
CA SER A 51 -19.14 15.59 -2.70
C SER A 51 -18.18 16.78 -2.55
N ILE A 52 -18.71 17.95 -2.20
CA ILE A 52 -18.00 19.24 -2.25
C ILE A 52 -17.44 19.64 -0.87
N THR A 53 -17.87 18.99 0.21
CA THR A 53 -17.63 19.50 1.58
C THR A 53 -16.98 18.52 2.55
N SER A 54 -17.11 17.21 2.38
CA SER A 54 -16.35 16.21 3.17
C SER A 54 -16.50 14.81 2.58
N PRO A 55 -15.51 13.91 2.70
CA PRO A 55 -15.68 12.51 2.32
C PRO A 55 -16.79 11.85 3.16
N ASP A 56 -17.67 11.11 2.49
CA ASP A 56 -18.83 10.45 3.10
C ASP A 56 -18.41 9.12 3.72
N ILE A 57 -18.88 8.82 4.94
CA ILE A 57 -18.75 7.48 5.51
C ILE A 57 -19.82 6.62 4.84
N LEU A 58 -19.39 5.63 4.06
CA LEU A 58 -20.30 4.74 3.35
C LEU A 58 -20.74 3.55 4.21
N ALA A 59 -19.82 3.02 5.02
CA ALA A 59 -20.06 1.87 5.88
C ALA A 59 -18.94 1.71 6.91
N GLY A 60 -19.12 0.80 7.85
CA GLY A 60 -18.09 0.42 8.82
C GLY A 60 -18.47 -0.81 9.64
N ALA A 61 -17.48 -1.38 10.31
CA ALA A 61 -17.61 -2.55 11.18
C ALA A 61 -16.64 -2.44 12.36
N THR A 62 -16.85 -3.27 13.38
CA THR A 62 -15.86 -3.48 14.45
C THR A 62 -15.17 -4.82 14.20
N THR A 63 -13.85 -4.86 14.33
CA THR A 63 -13.09 -6.10 14.12
C THR A 63 -13.36 -7.12 15.23
N ASP A 64 -13.44 -8.40 14.84
CA ASP A 64 -13.58 -9.51 15.80
C ASP A 64 -12.26 -9.82 16.52
N ALA A 65 -12.25 -10.87 17.36
CA ALA A 65 -11.05 -11.30 18.09
C ALA A 65 -9.86 -11.73 17.20
N ASN A 66 -10.14 -12.09 15.95
CA ASN A 66 -9.14 -12.46 14.94
C ASN A 66 -8.82 -11.30 13.98
N GLY A 67 -9.30 -10.08 14.27
CA GLY A 67 -9.09 -8.90 13.44
C GLY A 67 -9.96 -8.86 12.18
N ASN A 68 -10.91 -9.77 12.00
CA ASN A 68 -11.76 -9.80 10.82
C ASN A 68 -12.79 -8.67 10.86
N PHE A 69 -13.07 -8.08 9.70
CA PHE A 69 -14.16 -7.12 9.52
C PHE A 69 -14.97 -7.46 8.27
N ASP A 70 -16.23 -7.05 8.28
CA ASP A 70 -17.19 -7.30 7.22
C ASP A 70 -18.27 -6.21 7.24
N PHE A 71 -18.50 -5.56 6.10
CA PHE A 71 -19.64 -4.66 5.92
C PHE A 71 -20.06 -4.55 4.45
N THR A 72 -21.28 -4.10 4.23
CA THR A 72 -21.83 -3.79 2.90
C THR A 72 -22.04 -2.29 2.74
N TYR A 73 -21.90 -1.80 1.50
CA TYR A 73 -22.32 -0.44 1.14
C TYR A 73 -23.12 -0.47 -0.16
N GLU A 74 -24.04 0.49 -0.31
CA GLU A 74 -24.84 0.66 -1.52
C GLU A 74 -24.42 1.94 -2.23
N LEU A 75 -24.17 1.85 -3.54
CA LEU A 75 -23.81 3.00 -4.36
C LEU A 75 -24.44 2.87 -5.75
N ASN A 76 -24.73 4.01 -6.38
CA ASN A 76 -25.22 4.02 -7.76
C ASN A 76 -24.14 3.46 -8.69
N LYS A 77 -24.52 2.55 -9.61
CA LYS A 77 -23.62 1.87 -10.55
C LYS A 77 -22.81 2.83 -11.41
N ASN A 78 -23.37 4.00 -11.72
CA ASN A 78 -22.73 5.04 -12.53
C ASN A 78 -21.85 5.99 -11.70
N LYS A 79 -21.90 5.92 -10.36
CA LYS A 79 -21.05 6.72 -9.47
C LYS A 79 -19.74 5.99 -9.20
N ASN A 80 -18.74 6.28 -10.03
CA ASN A 80 -17.37 5.86 -9.77
C ASN A 80 -16.71 6.75 -8.71
N GLY A 81 -15.82 6.17 -7.91
CA GLY A 81 -15.11 6.88 -6.88
C GLY A 81 -14.01 6.04 -6.23
N LEU A 82 -13.24 6.72 -5.40
CA LEU A 82 -12.18 6.12 -4.60
C LEU A 82 -12.55 6.27 -3.12
N GLY A 83 -12.42 5.17 -2.40
CA GLY A 83 -12.61 5.09 -0.96
C GLY A 83 -11.29 4.87 -0.23
N ASN A 84 -11.29 5.21 1.04
CA ASN A 84 -10.21 4.89 1.97
C ASN A 84 -10.77 4.02 3.08
N ILE A 85 -10.01 3.00 3.47
CA ILE A 85 -10.27 2.25 4.69
C ILE A 85 -9.57 2.98 5.83
N GLN A 86 -10.31 3.33 6.87
CA GLN A 86 -9.80 4.06 8.02
C GLN A 86 -10.10 3.32 9.32
N LEU A 87 -9.12 3.36 10.22
CA LEU A 87 -9.25 2.98 11.62
C LEU A 87 -9.70 4.19 12.43
N VAL A 88 -10.71 4.01 13.29
CA VAL A 88 -11.07 5.02 14.29
C VAL A 88 -10.11 4.89 15.47
N SER A 89 -9.44 5.97 15.80
CA SER A 89 -8.50 6.07 16.92
C SER A 89 -8.96 7.16 17.89
N GLN A 90 -8.38 7.17 19.09
CA GLN A 90 -8.66 8.22 20.09
C GLN A 90 -8.37 9.64 19.57
N ASN A 91 -7.45 9.78 18.60
CA ASN A 91 -7.02 11.06 18.04
C ASN A 91 -7.66 11.37 16.68
N GLY A 92 -8.72 10.65 16.28
CA GLY A 92 -9.39 10.81 14.99
C GLY A 92 -9.23 9.58 14.10
N PHE A 93 -9.05 9.78 12.79
CA PHE A 93 -9.00 8.68 11.82
C PHE A 93 -7.57 8.42 11.34
N LEU A 94 -7.16 7.16 11.32
CA LEU A 94 -5.94 6.72 10.67
C LEU A 94 -6.28 5.98 9.38
N THR A 95 -5.72 6.39 8.25
CA THR A 95 -5.93 5.70 6.99
C THR A 95 -5.10 4.42 6.94
N LEU A 96 -5.75 3.27 6.78
CA LEU A 96 -5.10 1.98 6.58
C LEU A 96 -4.89 1.68 5.10
N PHE A 97 -5.84 2.04 4.24
CA PHE A 97 -5.78 1.81 2.80
C PHE A 97 -6.30 3.03 2.04
N GLU A 98 -5.58 3.47 1.02
CA GLU A 98 -5.97 4.59 0.17
C GLU A 98 -6.43 4.14 -1.21
N ASN A 99 -7.36 4.88 -1.80
CA ASN A 99 -7.77 4.70 -3.19
C ASN A 99 -8.36 3.32 -3.53
N LEU A 100 -9.10 2.73 -2.59
CA LEU A 100 -9.92 1.55 -2.81
C LEU A 100 -10.97 1.85 -3.87
N SER A 101 -10.98 1.09 -4.97
CA SER A 101 -12.02 1.25 -5.99
C SER A 101 -13.39 0.85 -5.44
N LEU A 102 -14.39 1.70 -5.66
CA LEU A 102 -15.79 1.44 -5.29
C LEU A 102 -16.55 0.69 -6.40
N ASN A 103 -17.81 0.30 -6.14
CA ASN A 103 -18.68 -0.49 -7.04
C ASN A 103 -18.18 -1.91 -7.36
N LYS A 104 -17.39 -2.48 -6.47
CA LYS A 104 -17.01 -3.88 -6.51
C LYS A 104 -16.80 -4.42 -5.11
N ASP A 105 -16.88 -5.74 -5.00
CA ASP A 105 -16.52 -6.45 -3.78
C ASP A 105 -15.01 -6.39 -3.55
N GLN A 106 -14.62 -6.38 -2.28
CA GLN A 106 -13.25 -6.22 -1.84
C GLN A 106 -12.95 -7.18 -0.70
N ASN A 107 -11.81 -7.85 -0.78
CA ASN A 107 -11.27 -8.66 0.31
C ASN A 107 -9.84 -8.19 0.59
N LEU A 108 -9.60 -7.68 1.80
CA LEU A 108 -8.39 -6.96 2.14
C LEU A 108 -7.62 -7.63 3.28
N THR A 109 -6.30 -7.58 3.20
CA THR A 109 -5.41 -7.86 4.34
C THR A 109 -4.66 -6.58 4.66
N LEU A 110 -4.91 -6.02 5.85
CA LEU A 110 -4.42 -4.70 6.24
C LEU A 110 -3.53 -4.82 7.47
N TYR A 111 -2.52 -3.95 7.54
CA TYR A 111 -1.59 -3.86 8.65
C TYR A 111 -1.50 -2.41 9.13
N LEU A 112 -1.59 -2.19 10.44
CA LEU A 112 -1.27 -0.90 11.05
C LEU A 112 0.24 -0.60 10.89
N GLU A 113 1.07 -1.63 11.11
CA GLU A 113 2.52 -1.59 10.93
C GLU A 113 2.94 -2.59 9.83
N ASN A 114 2.78 -2.21 8.56
CA ASN A 114 3.26 -3.02 7.44
C ASN A 114 4.78 -2.84 7.27
N THR A 115 5.56 -3.81 7.75
CA THR A 115 7.03 -3.73 7.71
C THR A 115 7.61 -4.79 6.80
N ALA A 116 8.45 -4.38 5.85
CA ALA A 116 9.30 -5.28 5.08
C ALA A 116 10.68 -5.41 5.74
N THR A 117 11.24 -6.61 5.70
CA THR A 117 12.63 -6.87 6.07
C THR A 117 13.41 -7.31 4.84
N ILE A 118 14.48 -6.59 4.54
CA ILE A 118 15.39 -6.85 3.43
C ILE A 118 16.68 -7.39 4.02
N ASN A 119 16.99 -8.65 3.71
CA ASN A 119 18.30 -9.23 3.99
C ASN A 119 19.27 -8.69 2.95
N VAL A 120 20.30 -7.95 3.39
CA VAL A 120 21.27 -7.35 2.49
C VAL A 120 22.55 -8.17 2.52
N GLU A 121 23.04 -8.57 1.36
CA GLU A 121 24.32 -9.24 1.20
C GLU A 121 25.26 -8.36 0.37
N LEU A 122 26.53 -8.29 0.77
CA LEU A 122 27.58 -7.64 0.00
C LEU A 122 28.35 -8.68 -0.80
N ALA A 123 28.52 -8.42 -2.09
CA ALA A 123 29.37 -9.18 -3.00
C ALA A 123 30.20 -8.21 -3.86
N GLY A 124 31.15 -8.75 -4.62
CA GLY A 124 32.00 -7.99 -5.53
C GLY A 124 33.48 -8.04 -5.15
N GLN A 125 34.30 -7.27 -5.88
CA GLN A 125 35.76 -7.27 -5.75
C GLN A 125 36.32 -6.07 -4.99
N ARG A 126 35.48 -5.12 -4.56
CA ARG A 126 35.96 -3.92 -3.90
C ARG A 126 36.59 -4.23 -2.53
N ASN A 127 37.83 -3.79 -2.34
CA ASN A 127 38.47 -3.79 -1.04
C ASN A 127 38.17 -2.48 -0.29
N PHE A 128 37.44 -2.57 0.83
CA PHE A 128 37.14 -1.43 1.69
C PHE A 128 38.30 -1.12 2.64
N ASN A 129 38.72 0.14 2.68
CA ASN A 129 39.72 0.58 3.65
C ASN A 129 39.14 0.62 5.08
N THR A 130 40.00 0.67 6.10
CA THR A 130 39.58 0.70 7.51
C THR A 130 38.74 1.91 7.89
N THR A 131 38.77 2.98 7.09
CA THR A 131 37.96 4.19 7.28
C THR A 131 36.75 4.26 6.36
N ASP A 132 36.65 3.37 5.38
CA ASP A 132 35.52 3.37 4.45
C ASP A 132 34.26 2.93 5.18
N THR A 133 33.17 3.66 4.99
CA THR A 133 31.86 3.31 5.56
C THR A 133 30.90 3.10 4.41
N LEU A 134 30.39 1.89 4.24
CA LEU A 134 29.26 1.63 3.36
C LEU A 134 27.99 2.11 4.07
N LEU A 135 27.25 3.03 3.46
CA LEU A 135 25.92 3.43 3.90
C LEU A 135 24.88 2.93 2.90
N TYR A 136 23.72 2.52 3.40
CA TYR A 136 22.65 1.97 2.58
C TYR A 136 21.28 2.19 3.22
N SER A 137 20.25 2.33 2.39
CA SER A 137 18.87 2.53 2.83
C SER A 137 17.89 2.30 1.67
N THR A 138 16.61 2.46 1.96
CA THR A 138 15.53 2.49 0.97
C THR A 138 14.65 3.72 1.21
N ASN A 139 13.93 4.17 0.18
CA ASN A 139 12.97 5.26 0.26
C ASN A 139 11.84 5.03 1.28
N TYR A 140 11.63 3.79 1.73
CA TYR A 140 10.67 3.43 2.78
C TYR A 140 11.30 3.19 4.17
N SER A 141 12.62 3.36 4.32
CA SER A 141 13.29 3.21 5.61
C SER A 141 13.34 4.55 6.35
N GLN A 142 13.05 4.52 7.65
CA GLN A 142 13.15 5.68 8.53
C GLN A 142 14.59 5.97 9.00
N LYS A 143 15.52 5.06 8.77
CA LYS A 143 16.92 5.20 9.18
C LYS A 143 17.89 4.80 8.07
N ASN A 144 19.11 5.31 8.16
CA ASN A 144 20.21 4.87 7.33
C ASN A 144 20.98 3.78 8.06
N TYR A 145 21.43 2.78 7.32
CA TYR A 145 22.25 1.69 7.83
C TYR A 145 23.68 1.93 7.39
N SER A 146 24.63 1.48 8.19
CA SER A 146 26.04 1.63 7.86
C SER A 146 26.89 0.47 8.35
N THR A 147 28.01 0.25 7.66
CA THR A 147 29.00 -0.75 8.03
C THR A 147 30.38 -0.18 7.70
N ILE A 148 31.21 -0.04 8.72
CA ILE A 148 32.61 0.38 8.56
C ILE A 148 33.40 -0.83 8.08
N GLN A 149 34.26 -0.63 7.08
CA GLN A 149 35.08 -1.67 6.48
C GLN A 149 34.24 -2.90 6.11
N ALA A 150 33.22 -2.68 5.28
CA ALA A 150 32.30 -3.73 4.89
C ALA A 150 33.05 -4.88 4.20
N ILE A 151 32.70 -6.12 4.55
CA ILE A 151 33.25 -7.35 3.98
C ILE A 151 32.14 -8.10 3.25
N ASN A 152 32.51 -8.88 2.24
CA ASN A 152 31.55 -9.73 1.53
C ASN A 152 30.81 -10.67 2.49
N GLY A 153 29.52 -10.86 2.25
CA GLY A 153 28.61 -11.64 3.09
C GLY A 153 27.42 -10.83 3.60
N THR A 154 26.75 -11.35 4.61
CA THR A 154 25.53 -10.74 5.15
C THR A 154 25.84 -9.44 5.89
N LEU A 155 25.15 -8.37 5.49
CA LEU A 155 25.10 -7.10 6.18
C LEU A 155 23.91 -7.05 7.14
N GLN A 156 23.72 -5.91 7.80
CA GLN A 156 22.54 -5.71 8.64
C GLN A 156 21.27 -5.65 7.79
N ASN A 157 20.21 -6.29 8.27
CA ASN A 157 18.90 -6.22 7.65
C ASN A 157 18.34 -4.79 7.63
N VAL A 158 17.74 -4.42 6.51
CA VAL A 158 17.04 -3.15 6.32
C VAL A 158 15.55 -3.36 6.52
N ASN A 159 14.98 -2.65 7.49
CA ASN A 159 13.54 -2.60 7.72
C ASN A 159 12.94 -1.37 7.02
N ALA A 160 11.80 -1.57 6.36
CA ALA A 160 11.07 -0.55 5.61
C ALA A 160 9.59 -0.54 5.99
N SER A 161 9.01 0.63 6.21
CA SER A 161 7.59 0.81 6.52
C SER A 161 6.82 1.08 5.24
N LEU A 162 5.95 0.15 4.84
CA LEU A 162 5.24 0.19 3.58
C LEU A 162 3.78 0.65 3.76
N PRO A 163 3.16 1.26 2.74
CA PRO A 163 1.70 1.40 2.72
C PRO A 163 1.02 0.03 2.56
N ASN A 164 -0.26 -0.07 2.91
CA ASN A 164 -1.06 -1.24 2.51
C ASN A 164 -1.40 -1.16 1.02
N THR A 165 -1.31 -2.29 0.35
CA THR A 165 -1.65 -2.47 -1.06
C THR A 165 -2.58 -3.66 -1.20
N ASN A 166 -3.22 -3.80 -2.36
CA ASN A 166 -4.15 -4.90 -2.61
C ASN A 166 -3.39 -6.20 -2.93
N GLY A 167 -2.70 -6.76 -1.93
CA GLY A 167 -1.94 -8.01 -2.05
C GLY A 167 -0.76 -7.95 -3.03
N SER A 168 -0.28 -6.75 -3.39
CA SER A 168 0.78 -6.54 -4.37
C SER A 168 2.04 -5.96 -3.74
N TYR A 169 3.16 -6.12 -4.42
CA TYR A 169 4.41 -5.47 -4.04
C TYR A 169 4.29 -3.95 -4.07
N VAL A 170 5.11 -3.29 -3.25
CA VAL A 170 5.37 -1.86 -3.36
C VAL A 170 6.72 -1.68 -4.04
N ASP A 171 6.73 -0.94 -5.16
CA ASP A 171 7.96 -0.55 -5.81
C ASP A 171 8.75 0.38 -4.89
N ALA A 172 9.99 0.02 -4.62
CA ALA A 172 10.89 0.74 -3.77
C ALA A 172 12.25 0.90 -4.46
N ILE A 173 13.01 1.89 -4.00
CA ILE A 173 14.37 2.12 -4.46
C ILE A 173 15.28 1.91 -3.27
N PHE A 174 16.24 1.01 -3.44
CA PHE A 174 17.35 0.82 -2.54
C PHE A 174 18.53 1.63 -3.04
N PHE A 175 19.20 2.37 -2.18
CA PHE A 175 20.37 3.16 -2.56
C PHE A 175 21.48 3.00 -1.53
N TYR A 176 22.71 3.07 -2.01
CA TYR A 176 23.92 2.87 -1.21
C TYR A 176 25.01 3.85 -1.62
N GLY A 177 26.06 3.96 -0.81
CA GLY A 177 27.24 4.76 -1.16
C GLY A 177 28.35 4.60 -0.14
N ILE A 178 29.58 4.89 -0.57
CA ILE A 178 30.77 4.77 0.27
C ILE A 178 31.13 6.15 0.82
N GLY A 179 30.87 6.33 2.12
CA GLY A 179 30.92 7.61 2.78
C GLY A 179 29.66 8.45 2.54
N LEU A 180 29.48 9.47 3.38
CA LEU A 180 28.24 10.27 3.40
C LEU A 180 27.99 11.04 2.10
N ALA A 181 29.04 11.54 1.46
CA ALA A 181 28.91 12.31 0.22
C ALA A 181 28.37 11.45 -0.94
N ASP A 182 28.84 10.22 -1.05
CA ASP A 182 28.41 9.28 -2.09
C ASP A 182 26.98 8.81 -1.85
N PHE A 183 26.69 8.45 -0.60
CA PHE A 183 25.36 8.04 -0.17
C PHE A 183 24.29 9.13 -0.40
N ASN A 184 24.60 10.39 -0.09
CA ASN A 184 23.67 11.50 -0.34
C ASN A 184 23.41 11.70 -1.83
N LYS A 185 24.44 11.58 -2.67
CA LYS A 185 24.27 11.63 -4.13
C LYS A 185 23.41 10.47 -4.64
N ALA A 186 23.61 9.26 -4.14
CA ALA A 186 22.77 8.10 -4.49
C ALA A 186 21.32 8.28 -4.07
N LYS A 187 21.09 8.84 -2.88
CA LYS A 187 19.75 9.19 -2.39
C LYS A 187 19.07 10.24 -3.26
N GLU A 188 19.77 11.33 -3.61
CA GLU A 188 19.23 12.35 -4.52
C GLU A 188 18.94 11.76 -5.91
N ALA A 189 19.89 11.00 -6.45
CA ALA A 189 19.77 10.31 -7.73
C ALA A 189 18.58 9.35 -7.78
N SER A 190 18.20 8.71 -6.67
CA SER A 190 17.02 7.84 -6.60
C SER A 190 15.70 8.54 -6.94
N THR A 191 15.66 9.88 -6.87
CA THR A 191 14.48 10.67 -7.24
C THR A 191 14.45 11.09 -8.70
N ILE A 192 15.57 10.90 -9.42
CA ILE A 192 15.72 11.28 -10.82
C ILE A 192 15.32 10.09 -11.68
N LYS A 193 14.34 10.30 -12.55
CA LYS A 193 13.91 9.30 -13.53
C LYS A 193 15.11 8.86 -14.37
N ASP A 194 15.30 7.55 -14.51
CA ASP A 194 16.37 6.89 -15.27
C ASP A 194 17.78 6.93 -14.68
N SER A 195 17.96 7.48 -13.47
CA SER A 195 19.27 7.42 -12.81
C SER A 195 19.52 6.07 -12.15
N VAL A 196 20.63 5.42 -12.52
CA VAL A 196 21.10 4.15 -11.92
C VAL A 196 22.29 4.36 -10.98
N TYR A 197 22.59 5.60 -10.60
CA TYR A 197 23.72 5.90 -9.73
C TYR A 197 23.51 5.29 -8.35
N GLN A 198 24.19 4.16 -8.11
CA GLN A 198 24.21 3.41 -6.85
C GLN A 198 22.82 3.21 -6.22
N ASN A 199 21.85 2.96 -7.07
CA ASN A 199 20.48 2.68 -6.67
C ASN A 199 19.92 1.52 -7.49
N ILE A 200 18.98 0.79 -6.89
CA ILE A 200 18.42 -0.45 -7.40
C ILE A 200 16.92 -0.43 -7.14
N SER A 201 16.12 -0.62 -8.18
CA SER A 201 14.69 -0.84 -8.05
C SER A 201 14.44 -2.23 -7.46
N ILE A 202 13.69 -2.28 -6.37
CA ILE A 202 13.30 -3.51 -5.68
C ILE A 202 11.78 -3.50 -5.45
N ALA A 203 11.19 -4.69 -5.38
CA ALA A 203 9.78 -4.87 -5.06
C ALA A 203 9.66 -5.41 -3.64
N LEU A 204 9.04 -4.66 -2.74
CA LEU A 204 8.97 -5.02 -1.31
C LEU A 204 7.63 -5.64 -0.95
N GLY A 205 7.70 -6.75 -0.22
CA GLY A 205 6.56 -7.57 0.15
C GLY A 205 6.03 -7.36 1.58
N GLY A 206 6.50 -6.34 2.30
CA GLY A 206 5.97 -6.03 3.64
C GLY A 206 5.89 -7.23 4.58
N CYS A 207 4.80 -7.31 5.33
CA CYS A 207 4.55 -8.39 6.28
C CYS A 207 4.35 -9.79 5.67
N PHE A 208 4.18 -9.91 4.35
CA PHE A 208 3.91 -11.19 3.69
C PHE A 208 5.16 -11.85 3.12
N ARG A 209 6.35 -11.22 3.22
CA ARG A 209 7.59 -11.78 2.70
C ARG A 209 8.86 -11.16 3.33
N THR A 210 9.91 -11.96 3.42
CA THR A 210 11.29 -11.46 3.58
C THR A 210 11.95 -11.35 2.21
N ASP A 211 12.47 -10.17 1.90
CA ASP A 211 13.16 -9.89 0.65
C ASP A 211 14.67 -10.05 0.83
N SER A 212 15.40 -10.33 -0.25
CA SER A 212 16.86 -10.44 -0.21
C SER A 212 17.45 -9.65 -1.36
N LEU A 213 18.51 -8.91 -1.07
CA LEU A 213 19.20 -8.04 -2.02
C LEU A 213 20.70 -8.28 -1.93
N VAL A 214 21.30 -8.61 -3.07
CA VAL A 214 22.76 -8.68 -3.20
C VAL A 214 23.25 -7.36 -3.78
N LEU A 215 24.05 -6.64 -3.00
CA LEU A 215 24.78 -5.45 -3.43
C LEU A 215 26.12 -5.89 -4.00
N THR A 216 26.30 -5.73 -5.31
CA THR A 216 27.59 -6.00 -5.97
C THR A 216 28.37 -4.70 -6.12
N ILE A 217 29.53 -4.59 -5.46
CA ILE A 217 30.41 -3.42 -5.52
C ILE A 217 31.81 -3.85 -5.95
N ASP A 218 32.25 -3.34 -7.10
CA ASP A 218 33.58 -3.58 -7.69
C ASP A 218 34.52 -2.37 -7.52
#